data_AF-A0A699ZNU9-F1
#
_entry.id   AF-A0A699ZNU9-F1
#
_cell.length_a   1.000
_cell.length_b   1.000
_cell.length_c   1.000
_cell.angle_alpha   90.00
_cell.angle_beta   90.00
_cell.angle_gamma   90.00
#
_symmetry.space_group_name_H-M   'P 1'
#
loop_
_entity.id
_entity.type
_entity.pdbx_description
1 polymer ?
#
loop_
_entity_poly.entity_id
_entity_poly.type
_entity_poly.pdbx_seq_one_letter_code
_entity_poly.pdbx_strand_id
1 'polypeptide(L)'
;MIARVRDTGQLVAVKALSLAAMRGWKQLDLFQREAQVLSGLSHPGIPRYLDHFEEDDAAGLTFYIVQEMVQGASLASMLQSGMRCDDREAQRIMR
;
A
#
# COMPACT_ATOMS: atom_id res chain seq x y z
N MET A 1 3.36 -6.06 -2.67
CA MET A 1 4.00 -6.55 -3.91
C MET A 1 3.62 -5.66 -5.09
N ILE A 2 4.37 -5.69 -6.18
CA ILE A 2 4.01 -4.99 -7.43
C ILE A 2 3.30 -5.99 -8.34
N ALA A 3 2.21 -5.57 -8.98
CA ALA A 3 1.49 -6.37 -9.98
C ALA A 3 1.23 -5.55 -11.24
N ARG A 4 0.79 -6.22 -12.31
CA ARG A 4 0.44 -5.61 -13.58
C ARG A 4 -1.02 -5.94 -13.92
N VAL A 5 -1.82 -4.91 -14.19
CA VAL A 5 -3.19 -5.08 -14.68
C VAL A 5 -3.14 -5.69 -16.08
N ARG A 6 -3.89 -6.77 -16.32
CA ARG A 6 -3.82 -7.52 -17.59
C ARG A 6 -4.23 -6.68 -18.80
N ASP A 7 -5.34 -5.98 -18.71
CA ASP A 7 -5.95 -5.30 -19.87
C ASP A 7 -5.22 -4.00 -20.23
N THR A 8 -4.72 -3.27 -19.24
CA THR A 8 -4.10 -1.95 -19.44
C THR A 8 -2.57 -1.99 -19.37
N GLY A 9 -1.99 -3.06 -18.85
CA GLY A 9 -0.55 -3.15 -18.58
C GLY A 9 -0.06 -2.23 -17.44
N GLN A 10 -0.97 -1.53 -16.75
CA GLN A 10 -0.64 -0.60 -15.67
C GLN A 10 0.00 -1.33 -14.47
N LEU A 11 1.06 -0.76 -13.91
CA LEU A 11 1.65 -1.24 -12.67
C LEU A 11 0.86 -0.75 -11.45
N VAL A 12 0.65 -1.63 -10.49
CA VAL A 12 -0.10 -1.38 -9.26
C VAL A 12 0.63 -1.95 -8.05
N ALA A 13 0.41 -1.34 -6.89
CA ALA A 13 0.84 -1.89 -5.61
C ALA A 13 -0.29 -2.75 -5.02
N VAL A 14 0.02 -3.99 -4.65
CA VAL A 14 -0.92 -4.92 -4.04
C VAL A 14 -0.45 -5.26 -2.63
N LYS A 15 -1.31 -5.00 -1.64
CA LYS A 15 -1.11 -5.42 -0.25
C LYS A 15 -1.97 -6.64 0.02
N ALA A 16 -1.40 -7.68 0.60
CA ALA A 16 -2.08 -8.94 0.87
C ALA A 16 -2.05 -9.29 2.36
N LEU A 17 -3.15 -9.82 2.88
CA LEU A 17 -3.29 -10.32 4.25
C LEU A 17 -3.93 -11.72 4.21
N SER A 18 -3.10 -12.75 4.42
CA SER A 18 -3.59 -14.13 4.51
C SER A 18 -4.16 -14.40 5.90
N LEU A 19 -5.42 -14.86 5.97
CA LEU A 19 -6.11 -15.20 7.21
C LEU A 19 -5.33 -16.25 8.01
N ALA A 20 -4.78 -17.26 7.32
CA ALA A 20 -3.99 -18.33 7.93
C ALA A 20 -2.66 -17.85 8.53
N ALA A 21 -2.07 -16.77 7.99
CA ALA A 21 -0.81 -16.21 8.47
C ALA A 21 -0.99 -15.10 9.52
N MET A 22 -2.22 -14.71 9.83
CA MET A 22 -2.48 -13.63 10.77
C MET A 22 -2.10 -14.03 12.20
N ARG A 23 -1.53 -13.07 12.93
CA ARG A 23 -1.16 -13.22 14.35
C ARG A 23 -2.28 -12.82 15.30
N GLY A 24 -3.43 -12.41 14.78
CA GLY A 24 -4.62 -12.05 15.54
C GLY A 24 -5.56 -11.10 14.79
N TRP A 25 -6.80 -11.02 15.29
CA TRP A 25 -7.91 -10.25 14.68
C TRP A 25 -7.62 -8.76 14.46
N LYS A 26 -6.77 -8.16 15.29
CA LYS A 26 -6.35 -6.76 15.13
C LYS A 26 -5.72 -6.47 13.77
N GLN A 27 -5.04 -7.45 13.15
CA GLN A 27 -4.46 -7.27 11.81
C GLN A 27 -5.54 -7.15 10.74
N LEU A 28 -6.62 -7.94 10.86
CA LEU A 28 -7.77 -7.86 9.98
C LEU A 28 -8.50 -6.53 10.14
N ASP A 29 -8.74 -6.10 11.39
CA ASP A 29 -9.41 -4.83 11.67
C ASP A 29 -8.64 -3.64 11.07
N LEU A 30 -7.31 -3.62 11.20
CA LEU A 30 -6.47 -2.58 10.64
C LEU A 30 -6.50 -2.57 9.11
N PHE A 31 -6.52 -3.75 8.49
CA PHE A 31 -6.55 -3.89 7.04
C PHE A 31 -7.89 -3.44 6.45
N GLN A 32 -9.02 -3.84 7.06
CA GLN A 32 -10.34 -3.39 6.63
C GLN A 32 -10.51 -1.87 6.80
N ARG A 33 -10.03 -1.31 7.91
CA ARG A 33 -10.02 0.15 8.12
C ARG A 33 -9.20 0.89 7.08
N GLU A 34 -8.05 0.35 6.69
CA GLU A 34 -7.21 0.93 5.65
C GLU A 34 -7.95 0.96 4.30
N ALA A 35 -8.55 -0.15 3.87
CA ALA A 35 -9.36 -0.18 2.65
C ALA A 35 -10.51 0.83 2.70
N GLN A 36 -11.26 0.86 3.81
CA GLN A 36 -12.39 1.76 4.00
C GLN A 36 -11.96 3.23 3.95
N VAL A 37 -10.92 3.60 4.69
CA VAL A 37 -10.41 4.99 4.73
C VAL A 37 -9.87 5.40 3.36
N LEU A 38 -9.04 4.57 2.73
CA LEU A 38 -8.43 4.89 1.44
C LEU A 38 -9.46 5.01 0.31
N SER A 39 -10.55 4.23 0.34
CA SER A 39 -11.62 4.31 -0.67
C SER A 39 -12.32 5.67 -0.71
N GLY A 40 -12.31 6.42 0.41
CA GLY A 40 -12.90 7.75 0.52
C GLY A 40 -11.94 8.91 0.28
N LEU A 41 -10.65 8.63 0.02
CA LEU A 41 -9.62 9.66 -0.15
C LEU A 41 -9.25 9.86 -1.61
N SER A 42 -9.23 11.12 -2.05
CA SER A 42 -8.76 11.54 -3.36
C SER A 42 -7.87 12.76 -3.22
N HIS A 43 -6.58 12.54 -2.98
CA HIS A 43 -5.59 13.60 -2.73
C HIS A 43 -4.26 13.28 -3.41
N PRO A 44 -3.58 14.24 -4.06
CA PRO A 44 -2.34 13.99 -4.81
C PRO A 44 -1.17 13.45 -3.96
N GLY A 45 -1.16 13.72 -2.65
CA GLY A 45 -0.16 13.19 -1.72
C GLY A 45 -0.46 11.78 -1.19
N ILE A 46 -1.58 11.17 -1.60
CA ILE A 46 -2.01 9.84 -1.11
C ILE A 46 -2.17 8.92 -2.34
N PRO A 47 -1.48 7.77 -2.39
CA PRO A 47 -1.63 6.83 -3.49
C PRO A 47 -3.09 6.43 -3.68
N ARG A 48 -3.58 6.56 -4.92
CA ARG A 48 -5.00 6.34 -5.20
C ARG A 48 -5.40 4.90 -4.88
N TYR A 49 -6.52 4.75 -4.17
CA TYR A 49 -7.19 3.47 -4.03
C TYR A 49 -7.76 3.02 -5.38
N LEU A 50 -7.46 1.77 -5.78
CA LEU A 50 -7.92 1.21 -7.04
C LEU A 50 -9.02 0.18 -6.82
N ASP A 51 -8.78 -0.77 -5.92
CA ASP A 51 -9.69 -1.89 -5.69
C ASP A 51 -9.37 -2.63 -4.38
N HIS A 52 -10.26 -3.52 -3.96
CA HIS A 52 -10.01 -4.54 -2.96
C HIS A 52 -10.79 -5.81 -3.33
N PHE A 53 -10.23 -6.96 -2.99
CA PHE A 53 -10.89 -8.25 -3.22
C PHE A 53 -10.34 -9.30 -2.27
N GLU A 54 -10.97 -10.47 -2.28
CA GLU A 54 -10.62 -11.60 -1.46
C GLU A 54 -10.49 -12.82 -2.36
N GLU A 55 -9.49 -13.68 -2.11
CA GLU A 55 -9.41 -14.99 -2.73
C GLU A 55 -9.49 -16.05 -1.63
N ASP A 56 -10.37 -17.03 -1.83
CA ASP A 56 -10.48 -18.22 -1.00
C ASP A 56 -10.03 -19.43 -1.82
N ASP A 57 -8.92 -20.03 -1.41
CA ASP A 57 -8.31 -21.18 -2.07
C ASP A 57 -7.89 -22.27 -1.07
N ALA A 58 -7.15 -23.28 -1.52
CA ALA A 58 -6.70 -24.37 -0.66
C ALA A 58 -5.73 -23.91 0.47
N ALA A 59 -5.07 -22.76 0.34
CA ALA A 59 -4.24 -22.15 1.36
C ALA A 59 -5.06 -21.25 2.32
N GLY A 60 -6.31 -20.97 1.96
CA GLY A 60 -7.31 -20.25 2.76
C GLY A 60 -7.49 -18.79 2.32
N LEU A 61 -8.43 -18.12 2.98
CA LEU A 61 -8.84 -16.76 2.65
C LEU A 61 -7.68 -15.74 2.73
N THR A 62 -7.47 -14.98 1.67
CA THR A 62 -6.52 -13.88 1.59
C THR A 62 -7.20 -12.61 1.11
N PHE A 63 -7.02 -11.53 1.85
CA PHE A 63 -7.55 -10.21 1.53
C PHE A 63 -6.52 -9.38 0.77
N TYR A 64 -6.95 -8.64 -0.23
CA TYR A 64 -6.09 -7.80 -1.08
C TYR A 64 -6.59 -6.36 -1.16
N ILE A 65 -5.65 -5.41 -1.11
CA ILE A 65 -5.89 -4.00 -1.43
C ILE A 65 -4.99 -3.64 -2.61
N VAL A 66 -5.57 -3.01 -3.63
CA VAL A 66 -4.89 -2.56 -4.84
C VAL A 66 -4.82 -1.04 -4.83
N GLN A 67 -3.62 -0.50 -5.00
CA GLN A 67 -3.35 0.93 -5.01
C GLN A 67 -2.50 1.32 -6.21
N GLU A 68 -2.50 2.61 -6.53
CA GLU A 68 -1.54 3.21 -7.44
C GLU A 68 -0.09 2.84 -7.04
N MET A 69 0.71 2.45 -8.03
CA MET A 69 2.14 2.24 -7.82
C MET A 69 2.88 3.57 -7.89
N VAL A 70 3.34 4.07 -6.74
CA VAL A 70 4.24 5.22 -6.68
C VAL A 70 5.63 4.83 -7.14
N GLN A 71 6.16 5.52 -8.14
CA GLN A 71 7.54 5.34 -8.57
C GLN A 71 8.48 6.10 -7.64
N GLY A 72 9.46 5.40 -7.05
CA GLY A 72 10.46 5.99 -6.18
C GLY A 72 10.87 5.08 -5.04
N ALA A 73 11.67 5.64 -4.13
CA ALA A 73 12.07 4.98 -2.89
C ALA A 73 11.27 5.55 -1.72
N SER A 74 10.99 4.72 -0.72
CA SER A 74 10.45 5.22 0.54
C SER A 74 11.48 6.12 1.23
N LEU A 75 11.01 7.15 1.93
CA LEU A 75 11.89 8.01 2.73
C LEU A 75 12.79 7.20 3.67
N ALA A 76 12.25 6.15 4.28
CA ALA A 76 13.01 5.23 5.12
C ALA A 76 14.17 4.56 4.35
N SER A 77 13.94 4.09 3.12
CA SER A 77 14.99 3.49 2.29
C SER A 77 16.04 4.52 1.89
N MET A 78 15.62 5.75 1.57
CA MET A 78 16.54 6.84 1.23
C MET A 78 17.45 7.17 2.42
N LEU A 79 16.88 7.30 3.62
CA LEU A 79 17.64 7.54 4.85
C LEU A 79 18.63 6.41 5.16
N GLN A 80 18.19 5.15 4.99
CA GLN A 80 19.05 3.98 5.15
C GLN A 80 20.19 3.94 4.13
N SER A 81 19.96 4.42 2.90
CA SER A 81 21.00 4.54 1.85
C SER A 81 22.00 5.68 2.09
N GLY A 82 21.87 6.41 3.20
CA GLY A 82 22.80 7.48 3.57
C GLY A 82 22.34 8.88 3.17
N MET A 83 21.12 9.05 2.64
CA MET A 83 20.55 10.37 2.40
C MET A 83 20.63 11.22 3.67
N ARG A 84 21.05 12.47 3.51
CA ARG A 84 20.94 13.53 4.52
C ARG A 84 20.15 14.66 3.89
N CYS A 85 19.21 15.22 4.65
CA CYS A 85 18.46 16.40 4.25
C CYS A 85 18.88 17.56 5.15
N ASP A 86 18.87 18.77 4.59
CA ASP A 86 18.88 20.00 5.37
C ASP A 86 17.46 20.38 5.82
N ASP A 87 17.33 21.42 6.63
CA ASP A 87 16.04 21.89 7.14
C ASP A 87 15.06 22.26 6.01
N ARG A 88 15.56 22.79 4.89
CA ARG A 88 14.71 23.20 3.77
C ARG A 88 14.12 21.99 3.07
N GLU A 89 14.93 20.97 2.84
CA GLU A 89 14.47 19.73 2.24
C GLU A 89 13.52 18.95 3.16
N ALA A 90 13.79 18.94 4.47
CA ALA A 90 12.88 18.36 5.45
C ALA A 90 11.51 19.05 5.42
N GLN A 91 11.47 20.40 5.40
CA GLN A 91 10.22 21.16 5.29
C GLN A 91 9.48 20.89 3.97
N ARG A 92 10.19 20.67 2.86
CA ARG A 92 9.59 20.33 1.57
C ARG A 92 8.91 18.96 1.60
N ILE A 93 9.47 17.99 2.31
CA ILE A 93 8.90 16.63 2.44
C ILE A 93 7.67 16.61 3.36
N MET A 94 7.61 17.51 4.35
CA MET A 94 6.50 17.58 5.31
C MET A 94 5.26 18.34 4.79
N ARG A 95 5.38 19.06 3.68
CA ARG A 95 4.28 19.82 3.05
C ARG A 95 3.49 18.95 2.08
#